data_AF-A0A4R3ZLA4-F1
#
_entry.id   AF-A0A4R3ZLA4-F1
#
_cell.length_a   1.000
_cell.length_b   1.000
_cell.length_c   1.000
_cell.angle_alpha   90.00
_cell.angle_beta   90.00
_cell.angle_gamma   90.00
#
_symmetry.space_group_name_H-M   'P 1'
#
loop_
_entity.id
_entity.type
_entity.pdbx_description
1 polymer ?
#
loop_
_entity_poly.entity_id
_entity_poly.type
_entity_poly.pdbx_seq_one_letter_code
_entity_poly.pdbx_strand_id
1 'polypeptide(L)' 'MIGSTFKRINVEEVKNIIIDVPSLKEQDSARRFLDERVSKIDALIDKSTGMIETLREYRSALITNAVTGKIDVREAV' A
#
# COMPACT_ATOMS: atom_id res chain seq x y z
N MET A 1 10.21 -6.62 33.54
CA MET A 1 10.50 -7.53 32.41
C MET A 1 9.86 -8.87 32.73
N ILE A 2 8.65 -9.12 32.24
CA ILE A 2 8.01 -10.43 32.42
C ILE A 2 8.37 -11.24 31.18
N GLY A 3 9.35 -12.12 31.31
CA GLY A 3 9.69 -13.08 30.28
C GLY A 3 8.58 -14.12 30.16
N SER A 4 7.98 -14.25 28.96
CA SER A 4 7.47 -15.53 28.46
C SER A 4 7.07 -15.40 26.98
N THR A 5 7.05 -16.55 26.30
CA THR A 5 6.88 -16.86 24.87
C THR A 5 5.71 -16.17 24.12
N PHE A 6 4.85 -15.41 24.80
CA PHE A 6 3.75 -14.66 24.18
C PHE A 6 4.01 -13.15 24.28
N LYS A 7 4.32 -12.51 23.14
CA LYS A 7 4.33 -11.04 23.06
C LYS A 7 2.93 -10.53 23.37
N ARG A 8 2.75 -9.95 24.56
CA ARG A 8 1.53 -9.25 24.98
C ARG A 8 1.91 -7.85 25.41
N ILE A 9 1.10 -6.89 25.00
CA ILE A 9 1.21 -5.51 25.48
C ILE A 9 0.43 -5.45 26.80
N ASN A 10 1.12 -5.25 27.92
CA ASN A 10 0.48 -5.08 29.22
C ASN A 10 -0.03 -3.64 29.37
N VAL A 11 -1.24 -3.46 29.92
CA VAL A 11 -1.82 -2.14 30.22
C VAL A 11 -0.88 -1.30 31.09
N GLU A 12 -0.21 -1.94 32.05
CA GLU A 12 0.75 -1.26 32.92
C GLU A 12 2.01 -0.81 32.16
N GLU A 13 2.44 -1.58 31.17
CA GLU A 13 3.55 -1.16 30.29
C GLU A 13 3.13 0.03 29.42
N VAL A 14 1.91 0.04 28.89
CA VAL A 14 1.38 1.15 28.07
C VAL A 14 1.25 2.44 28.86
N LYS A 15 0.73 2.37 30.10
CA LYS A 15 0.60 3.53 30.98
C LYS A 15 1.93 4.20 31.31
N ASN A 16 3.00 3.40 31.34
CA ASN A 16 4.35 3.85 31.69
C ASN A 16 5.18 4.23 30.45
N ILE A 17 4.61 4.25 29.25
CA ILE A 17 5.30 4.78 28.06
C ILE A 17 5.44 6.29 28.22
N ILE A 18 6.69 6.74 28.27
CA ILE A 18 7.03 8.15 28.21
C ILE A 18 6.97 8.58 26.74
N ILE A 19 6.15 9.57 26.44
CA ILE A 19 6.06 10.18 25.11
C ILE A 19 6.31 11.68 25.21
N ASP A 20 7.01 12.23 24.23
CA ASP A 20 7.10 13.66 24.07
C ASP A 20 5.77 14.19 23.55
N VAL A 21 5.21 15.19 24.24
CA VAL A 21 3.98 15.86 23.85
C VAL A 21 4.32 17.30 23.48
N PRO A 22 4.67 17.57 22.20
CA PRO A 22 4.97 18.93 21.76
C PRO A 22 3.71 19.81 21.77
N SER A 23 3.85 21.09 21.47
CA SER A 23 2.70 22.00 21.45
C SER A 23 1.65 21.54 20.44
N LEU A 24 0.36 21.86 20.66
CA LEU A 24 -0.71 21.50 19.72
C LEU A 24 -0.41 22.00 18.31
N LYS A 25 0.21 23.17 18.17
CA LYS A 25 0.62 23.73 16.88
C LYS A 25 1.63 22.85 16.15
N GLU A 26 2.64 22.34 16.86
CA GLU A 26 3.66 21.44 16.29
C GLU A 26 3.07 20.09 15.95
N GLN A 27 2.21 19.53 16.81
CA GLN A 27 1.48 18.29 16.52
C GLN A 27 0.67 18.42 15.23
N ASP A 28 -0.05 19.52 15.06
CA ASP A 28 -0.89 19.76 13.89
C ASP A 28 -0.08 19.99 12.60
N SER A 29 1.13 20.58 12.74
CA SER A 29 2.08 20.73 11.63
C SER A 29 2.66 19.38 11.20
N ALA A 30 3.09 18.57 12.17
CA ALA A 30 3.62 17.23 11.92
C ALA A 30 2.54 16.32 11.30
N ARG A 31 1.31 16.38 11.83
CA ARG A 31 0.15 15.64 11.30
C ARG A 31 -0.12 16.02 9.84
N ARG A 32 -0.24 17.32 9.52
CA ARG A 32 -0.48 17.77 8.14
C ARG A 32 0.61 17.34 7.17
N PHE A 33 1.87 17.42 7.60
CA PHE A 33 2.99 16.93 6.80
C PHE A 33 2.87 15.42 6.51
N LEU A 34 2.56 14.63 7.54
CA LEU A 34 2.39 13.18 7.37
C LEU A 34 1.18 12.85 6.49
N ASP A 35 0.03 13.49 6.71
CA ASP A 35 -1.19 13.30 5.91
C ASP A 35 -0.93 13.55 4.41
N GLU A 36 -0.19 14.63 4.08
CA GLU A 36 0.17 14.93 2.68
C GLU A 36 1.10 13.87 2.08
N ARG A 37 2.06 13.37 2.84
CA ARG A 37 3.02 12.36 2.35
C ARG A 37 2.36 10.99 2.19
N VAL A 38 1.56 10.59 3.17
CA VAL A 38 0.85 9.30 3.16
C VAL A 38 -0.17 9.28 2.03
N SER A 39 -0.99 10.32 1.86
CA SER A 39 -1.96 10.39 0.76
C SER A 39 -1.33 10.31 -0.63
N LYS A 40 -0.14 10.89 -0.83
CA LYS A 40 0.62 10.75 -2.08
C LYS A 40 1.08 9.30 -2.31
N ILE A 41 1.52 8.61 -1.26
CA ILE A 41 1.93 7.21 -1.35
C ILE A 41 0.72 6.34 -1.67
N ASP A 42 -0.41 6.54 -0.99
CA ASP A 42 -1.64 5.80 -1.23
C ASP A 42 -2.13 5.97 -2.68
N ALA A 43 -2.14 7.21 -3.20
CA ALA A 43 -2.50 7.46 -4.59
C ALA A 43 -1.58 6.77 -5.60
N LEU A 44 -0.29 6.62 -5.30
CA LEU A 44 0.66 5.89 -6.14
C LEU A 44 0.41 4.38 -6.08
N ILE A 45 0.08 3.84 -4.90
CA ILE A 45 -0.28 2.43 -4.71
C ILE A 45 -1.55 2.12 -5.52
N ASP A 46 -2.58 2.95 -5.41
CA ASP A 46 -3.84 2.77 -6.13
C ASP A 46 -3.62 2.79 -7.64
N LYS A 47 -2.88 3.79 -8.14
CA LYS A 47 -2.56 3.89 -9.57
C LYS A 47 -1.77 2.68 -10.07
N SER A 48 -0.81 2.20 -9.30
CA SER A 48 0.01 1.04 -9.67
C SER A 48 -0.83 -0.24 -9.70
N THR A 49 -1.71 -0.41 -8.72
CA THR A 49 -2.60 -1.56 -8.63
C THR A 49 -3.60 -1.58 -9.79
N GLY A 50 -4.22 -0.44 -10.11
CA GLY A 50 -5.13 -0.33 -11.26
C GLY A 50 -4.42 -0.57 -12.61
N MET A 51 -3.15 -0.15 -12.75
CA MET A 51 -2.36 -0.45 -13.94
C MET A 51 -2.11 -1.96 -14.08
N ILE A 52 -1.80 -2.65 -12.98
CA ILE A 52 -1.60 -4.11 -12.97
C ILE A 52 -2.89 -4.82 -13.41
N GLU A 53 -4.04 -4.41 -12.91
CA GLU A 53 -5.34 -4.97 -13.30
C GLU A 53 -5.61 -4.76 -14.78
N THR A 54 -5.45 -3.53 -15.27
CA THR A 54 -5.59 -3.19 -16.70
C THR A 54 -4.69 -4.06 -17.59
N LEU A 55 -3.43 -4.25 -17.19
CA LEU A 55 -2.48 -5.09 -17.94
C LEU A 55 -2.87 -6.58 -17.91
N ARG A 56 -3.45 -7.07 -16.81
CA ARG A 56 -3.95 -8.45 -16.71
C ARG A 56 -5.16 -8.68 -17.61
N GLU A 57 -6.07 -7.71 -17.67
CA GLU A 57 -7.23 -7.73 -18.58
C GLU A 57 -6.77 -7.69 -20.03
N TYR A 58 -5.86 -6.76 -20.37
CA TYR A 58 -5.29 -6.64 -21.70
C TYR A 58 -4.61 -7.94 -22.15
N ARG A 59 -3.78 -8.54 -21.28
CA ARG A 59 -3.12 -9.83 -21.57
C ARG A 59 -4.15 -10.93 -21.84
N SER A 60 -5.21 -11.01 -21.03
CA SER A 60 -6.26 -12.01 -21.20
C SER A 60 -6.97 -11.82 -22.54
N ALA A 61 -7.36 -10.58 -22.87
CA ALA A 61 -7.98 -10.25 -24.15
C ALA A 61 -7.07 -10.53 -25.34
N LEU A 62 -5.78 -10.23 -25.24
CA LEU A 62 -4.79 -10.50 -26.27
C LEU A 62 -4.67 -12.00 -26.56
N ILE A 63 -4.59 -12.83 -25.52
CA ILE A 63 -4.58 -14.29 -25.64
C ILE A 63 -5.87 -14.78 -26.30
N THR A 64 -7.04 -14.33 -25.82
CA THR A 64 -8.33 -14.69 -26.40
C THR A 64 -8.41 -14.33 -27.88
N ASN A 65 -7.96 -13.13 -28.25
CA ASN A 65 -7.98 -12.67 -29.64
C ASN A 65 -7.02 -13.49 -30.52
N ALA A 66 -5.83 -13.83 -30.02
CA ALA A 66 -4.89 -14.69 -30.74
C ALA A 66 -5.45 -16.10 -30.95
N VAL A 67 -6.00 -16.73 -29.90
CA VAL A 67 -6.54 -18.10 -29.97
C VAL A 67 -7.83 -18.18 -30.80
N THR A 68 -8.63 -17.11 -30.82
CA THR A 68 -9.83 -17.03 -31.68
C THR A 68 -9.52 -16.61 -33.11
N GLY A 69 -8.24 -16.44 -33.48
CA GLY A 69 -7.83 -16.06 -34.83
C GLY A 69 -8.18 -14.62 -35.22
N LYS A 70 -8.57 -13.78 -34.25
CA LYS A 70 -8.80 -12.34 -34.46
C LYS A 70 -7.49 -11.55 -34.61
N ILE A 71 -6.37 -12.13 -34.17
CA ILE A 71 -5.01 -11.60 -34.35
C ILE A 71 -4.18 -12.71 -35.01
N ASP A 72 -3.53 -12.40 -36.13
CA ASP A 72 -2.61 -13.34 -36.78
C ASP A 72 -1.23 -13.26 -36.12
N VAL A 73 -0.76 -14.40 -35.62
CA VAL A 73 0.51 -14.53 -34.89
C VAL A 73 1.58 -15.27 -35.70
N ARG A 74 1.31 -15.60 -36.96
CA ARG A 74 2.19 -16.44 -37.81
C ARG A 74 3.41 -15.70 -38.37
N GLU A 75 3.41 -14.36 -38.38
CA GLU A 75 4.54 -13.55 -38.85
C GLU A 75 5.43 -13.01 -37.72
N ALA A 76 5.16 -13.35 -36.46
CA ALA A 76 5.86 -12.81 -35.30
C ALA A 76 7.17 -13.54 -34.94
N VAL A 77 7.77 -14.31 -35.86
CA VAL A 77 9.01 -15.09 -35.64
C VAL A 77 10.17 -14.49 -36.41
#